data_AF-A0A8S3S733-F1
#
_entry.id   AF-A0A8S3S733-F1
#
_cell.length_a   1.000
_cell.length_b   1.000
_cell.length_c   1.000
_cell.angle_alpha   90.00
_cell.angle_beta   90.00
_cell.angle_gamma   90.00
#
_symmetry.space_group_name_H-M   'P 1'
#
loop_
_entity.id
_entity.type
_entity.pdbx_description
1 polymer ?
#
loop_
_entity_poly.entity_id
_entity_poly.type
_entity_poly.pdbx_seq_one_letter_code
_entity_poly.pdbx_strand_id
1 'polypeptide(L)'
;MIHFAFNVLKEPSEREKRQKQFKKNLRKVLNNQEKKGHLRNIHFISNTEDTDIVFEKIRKDISRQAMDMEDWGKDCPLKWLLFQQVLLKLKDNNVPISSTNALLKIAKHKDIDISEDNEVKQCLQYCHDMGTVVYFDEENLADHVILDPKWLINALRCLVSDKIDNVIEVSDDWETLTDTGQLTDALISLLFKKEPELKFEENKAHLIEVMKRFDIIVNLKKSTALYMPCMIKSCSFSEVQKQFGDENQPFYKTSWLCLEFKFLPPAFFNHIIAWYIKQYQVHVIIDKVNRSKRNALYRQIGIFDLDLSCCEQLVVCEGPNVIALQVWDSRKSNKTYGDLETSLYKFVETLRKHYNLNISYTNAFTCTDGDFTINRKTIKDLTTVDYRCSEHKTIHLVADLINPWTVSKQLL
;
A
#
# COMPACT_ATOMS: atom_id res chain seq x y z
N MET A 1 -39.39 -27.36 53.97
CA MET A 1 -38.10 -26.96 54.59
C MET A 1 -37.05 -26.94 53.48
N ILE A 2 -36.58 -25.75 53.14
CA ILE A 2 -35.73 -25.46 51.97
C ILE A 2 -34.28 -25.76 52.36
N HIS A 3 -33.59 -26.62 51.58
CA HIS A 3 -32.16 -26.86 51.76
C HIS A 3 -31.38 -25.89 50.86
N PHE A 4 -30.80 -24.86 51.49
CA PHE A 4 -29.91 -23.90 50.85
C PHE A 4 -28.57 -24.56 50.52
N ALA A 5 -28.26 -24.69 49.23
CA ALA A 5 -26.92 -25.02 48.77
C ALA A 5 -26.01 -23.79 48.89
N PHE A 6 -25.04 -23.85 49.81
CA PHE A 6 -23.94 -22.89 49.88
C PHE A 6 -22.98 -23.14 48.71
N ASN A 7 -23.01 -22.24 47.72
CA ASN A 7 -21.98 -22.16 46.69
C ASN A 7 -20.69 -21.57 47.28
N VAL A 8 -19.73 -22.43 47.63
CA VAL A 8 -18.37 -21.99 47.97
C VAL A 8 -17.64 -21.61 46.68
N LEU A 9 -17.37 -20.30 46.50
CA LEU A 9 -16.59 -19.77 45.39
C LEU A 9 -15.13 -20.26 45.50
N LYS A 10 -14.72 -21.19 44.64
CA LYS A 10 -13.31 -21.62 44.53
C LYS A 10 -12.43 -20.44 44.13
N GLU A 11 -11.24 -20.32 44.74
CA GLU A 11 -10.26 -19.32 44.36
C GLU A 11 -9.81 -19.51 42.90
N PRO A 12 -9.66 -18.42 42.13
CA PRO A 12 -9.26 -18.50 40.73
C PRO A 12 -7.82 -19.00 40.59
N SER A 13 -7.58 -19.91 39.64
CA SER A 13 -6.25 -20.44 39.34
C SER A 13 -5.25 -19.32 38.98
N GLU A 14 -3.94 -19.56 39.13
CA GLU A 14 -2.91 -18.59 38.72
C GLU A 14 -3.03 -18.19 37.24
N ARG A 15 -3.45 -19.14 36.39
CA ARG A 15 -3.79 -18.89 34.98
C ARG A 15 -4.92 -17.85 34.86
N GLU A 16 -5.99 -18.00 35.60
CA GLU A 16 -7.12 -17.04 35.60
C GLU A 16 -6.72 -15.66 36.14
N LYS A 17 -5.87 -15.60 37.16
CA LYS A 17 -5.35 -14.32 37.69
C LYS A 17 -4.54 -13.59 36.62
N ARG A 18 -3.62 -14.28 35.93
CA ARG A 18 -2.82 -13.70 34.82
C ARG A 18 -3.71 -13.25 33.67
N GLN A 19 -4.72 -14.03 33.29
CA GLN A 19 -5.69 -13.65 32.26
C GLN A 19 -6.46 -12.37 32.62
N LYS A 20 -6.95 -12.28 33.86
CA LYS A 20 -7.66 -11.08 34.36
C LYS A 20 -6.75 -9.86 34.34
N GLN A 21 -5.50 -10.01 34.80
CA GLN A 21 -4.52 -8.92 34.81
C GLN A 21 -4.19 -8.44 33.39
N PHE A 22 -3.95 -9.36 32.45
CA PHE A 22 -3.71 -9.02 31.05
C PHE A 22 -4.88 -8.27 30.44
N LYS A 23 -6.12 -8.77 30.60
CA LYS A 23 -7.31 -8.09 30.09
C LYS A 23 -7.49 -6.69 30.69
N LYS A 24 -7.16 -6.50 31.97
CA LYS A 24 -7.17 -5.18 32.63
C LYS A 24 -6.15 -4.24 32.02
N ASN A 25 -4.91 -4.70 31.81
CA ASN A 25 -3.85 -3.92 31.18
C ASN A 25 -4.19 -3.56 29.74
N LEU A 26 -4.65 -4.54 28.95
CA LEU A 26 -5.06 -4.33 27.56
C LEU A 26 -6.18 -3.29 27.44
N ARG A 27 -7.18 -3.36 28.33
CA ARG A 27 -8.26 -2.35 28.38
C ARG A 27 -7.74 -0.94 28.69
N LYS A 28 -6.73 -0.81 29.55
CA LYS A 28 -6.12 0.49 29.85
C LYS A 28 -5.38 1.05 28.63
N VAL A 29 -4.60 0.22 27.94
CA VAL A 29 -3.80 0.62 26.76
C VAL A 29 -4.70 1.03 25.60
N LEU A 30 -5.76 0.26 25.35
CA LEU A 30 -6.67 0.46 24.22
C LEU A 30 -7.86 1.36 24.54
N ASN A 31 -7.91 1.93 25.75
CA ASN A 31 -9.02 2.79 26.11
C ASN A 31 -9.04 3.98 25.13
N ASN A 32 -10.19 4.25 24.54
CA ASN A 32 -10.38 5.29 23.52
C ASN A 32 -9.54 5.14 22.23
N GLN A 33 -8.95 3.96 21.96
CA GLN A 33 -8.31 3.68 20.68
C GLN A 33 -9.27 2.97 19.73
N GLU A 34 -9.37 3.43 18.49
CA GLU A 34 -10.17 2.76 17.44
C GLU A 34 -9.66 1.34 17.14
N LYS A 35 -8.36 1.09 17.36
CA LYS A 35 -7.73 -0.23 17.23
C LYS A 35 -8.39 -1.31 18.09
N LYS A 36 -9.10 -0.94 19.16
CA LYS A 36 -9.89 -1.86 19.99
C LYS A 36 -10.91 -2.65 19.15
N GLY A 37 -11.46 -2.06 18.09
CA GLY A 37 -12.42 -2.72 17.20
C GLY A 37 -11.80 -3.84 16.34
N HIS A 38 -10.49 -3.84 16.15
CA HIS A 38 -9.79 -4.88 15.38
C HIS A 38 -9.43 -6.13 16.22
N LEU A 39 -9.50 -6.04 17.55
CA LEU A 39 -9.23 -7.20 18.40
C LEU A 39 -10.46 -8.09 18.50
N ARG A 40 -10.37 -9.27 17.87
CA ARG A 40 -11.33 -10.35 18.01
C ARG A 40 -10.71 -11.47 18.83
N ASN A 41 -11.51 -12.10 19.70
CA ASN A 41 -11.22 -13.34 20.42
C ASN A 41 -9.79 -13.49 20.98
N ILE A 42 -9.62 -13.27 22.29
CA ILE A 42 -8.31 -13.44 22.95
C ILE A 42 -8.19 -14.85 23.53
N HIS A 43 -7.21 -15.61 23.04
CA HIS A 43 -6.86 -16.95 23.53
C HIS A 43 -5.58 -16.90 24.35
N PHE A 44 -5.54 -17.66 25.45
CA PHE A 44 -4.38 -17.75 26.34
C PHE A 44 -3.87 -19.17 26.32
N ILE A 45 -2.83 -19.40 25.53
CA ILE A 45 -2.25 -20.73 25.27
C ILE A 45 -1.10 -20.95 26.26
N SER A 46 -1.05 -22.13 26.87
CA SER A 46 0.13 -22.57 27.60
C SER A 46 1.20 -23.06 26.63
N ASN A 47 2.44 -22.60 26.76
CA ASN A 47 3.57 -23.09 25.97
C ASN A 47 4.22 -24.35 26.59
N THR A 48 3.66 -24.88 27.68
CA THR A 48 4.17 -26.08 28.38
C THR A 48 3.17 -27.24 28.34
N GLU A 49 1.99 -27.05 27.75
CA GLU A 49 0.93 -28.06 27.68
C GLU A 49 0.56 -28.35 26.22
N ASP A 50 1.05 -29.46 25.67
CA ASP A 50 0.81 -29.83 24.26
C ASP A 50 -0.66 -30.20 23.97
N THR A 51 -1.47 -30.44 25.00
CA THR A 51 -2.89 -30.82 24.92
C THR A 51 -3.82 -29.79 25.57
N ASP A 52 -3.42 -28.51 25.61
CA ASP A 52 -4.25 -27.44 26.16
C ASP A 52 -5.61 -27.38 25.45
N ILE A 53 -6.69 -27.43 26.23
CA ILE A 53 -8.08 -27.32 25.77
C ILE A 53 -8.34 -26.08 24.92
N VAL A 54 -7.47 -25.07 25.03
CA VAL A 54 -7.53 -23.84 24.22
C VAL A 54 -7.29 -24.12 22.74
N PHE A 55 -6.51 -25.14 22.35
CA PHE A 55 -6.34 -25.50 20.94
C PHE A 55 -7.66 -25.92 20.28
N GLU A 56 -8.46 -26.74 20.97
CA GLU A 56 -9.82 -27.09 20.51
C GLU A 56 -10.72 -25.87 20.39
N LYS A 57 -10.60 -24.93 21.33
CA LYS A 57 -11.34 -23.67 21.25
C LYS A 57 -10.93 -22.85 20.03
N ILE A 58 -9.64 -22.77 19.73
CA ILE A 58 -9.11 -22.07 18.56
C ILE A 58 -9.62 -22.74 17.28
N ARG A 59 -9.55 -24.08 17.18
CA ARG A 59 -10.09 -24.83 16.02
C ARG A 59 -11.57 -24.51 15.78
N LYS A 60 -12.40 -24.58 16.83
CA LYS A 60 -13.83 -24.24 16.74
C LYS A 60 -14.06 -22.79 16.34
N ASP A 61 -13.27 -21.86 16.88
CA ASP A 61 -13.39 -20.45 16.53
C ASP A 61 -12.97 -20.19 15.07
N ILE A 62 -11.90 -20.83 14.59
CA ILE A 62 -11.50 -20.77 13.17
C ILE A 62 -12.61 -21.34 12.27
N SER A 63 -13.14 -22.53 12.58
CA SER A 63 -14.23 -23.14 11.81
C SER A 63 -15.47 -22.26 11.77
N ARG A 64 -15.85 -21.67 12.90
CA ARG A 64 -16.97 -20.72 12.99
C ARG A 64 -16.72 -19.49 12.14
N GLN A 65 -15.54 -18.88 12.23
CA GLN A 65 -15.20 -17.71 11.40
C GLN A 65 -15.17 -18.04 9.91
N ALA A 66 -14.69 -19.23 9.53
CA ALA A 66 -14.74 -19.69 8.14
C ALA A 66 -16.18 -19.85 7.64
N MET A 67 -17.09 -20.37 8.47
CA MET A 67 -18.52 -20.48 8.16
C MET A 67 -19.23 -19.12 8.05
N ASP A 68 -18.73 -18.10 8.74
CA ASP A 68 -19.25 -16.72 8.66
C ASP A 68 -18.76 -15.97 7.41
N MET A 69 -17.81 -16.53 6.64
CA MET A 69 -17.33 -15.90 5.41
C MET A 69 -18.41 -15.94 4.33
N GLU A 70 -18.49 -14.87 3.54
CA GLU A 70 -19.52 -14.72 2.51
C GLU A 70 -19.51 -15.88 1.50
N ASP A 71 -18.34 -16.41 1.18
CA ASP A 71 -18.18 -17.47 0.18
C ASP A 71 -18.43 -18.88 0.71
N TRP A 72 -18.62 -19.04 2.02
CA TRP A 72 -18.86 -20.35 2.60
C TRP A 72 -20.23 -20.90 2.19
N GLY A 73 -20.24 -22.11 1.62
CA GLY A 73 -21.47 -22.79 1.21
C GLY A 73 -22.12 -22.22 -0.06
N LYS A 74 -21.45 -21.31 -0.79
CA LYS A 74 -21.88 -20.91 -2.14
C LYS A 74 -21.74 -22.09 -3.10
N ASP A 75 -22.72 -22.27 -3.97
CA ASP A 75 -22.68 -23.29 -5.02
C ASP A 75 -21.55 -23.00 -6.02
N CYS A 76 -20.76 -24.02 -6.33
CA CYS A 76 -19.67 -23.95 -7.29
C CYS A 76 -19.90 -24.98 -8.40
N PRO A 77 -19.79 -24.62 -9.70
CA PRO A 77 -19.91 -25.58 -10.78
C PRO A 77 -18.91 -26.74 -10.61
N LEU A 78 -19.38 -27.98 -10.74
CA LEU A 78 -18.52 -29.17 -10.60
C LEU A 78 -17.30 -29.10 -11.54
N LYS A 79 -17.48 -28.60 -12.75
CA LYS A 79 -16.41 -28.42 -13.74
C LYS A 79 -15.31 -27.48 -13.24
N TRP A 80 -15.67 -26.40 -12.54
CA TRP A 80 -14.72 -25.46 -11.94
C TRP A 80 -13.96 -26.12 -10.80
N LEU A 81 -14.63 -26.92 -9.97
CA LEU A 81 -13.96 -27.68 -8.91
C LEU A 81 -12.95 -28.68 -9.48
N LEU A 82 -13.32 -29.42 -10.54
CA LEU A 82 -12.43 -30.35 -11.22
C LEU A 82 -11.22 -29.65 -11.82
N PHE A 83 -11.44 -28.49 -12.45
CA PHE A 83 -10.35 -27.67 -12.98
C PHE A 83 -9.42 -27.16 -11.87
N GLN A 84 -9.98 -26.64 -10.75
CA GLN A 84 -9.22 -26.21 -9.57
C GLN A 84 -8.36 -27.34 -9.00
N GLN A 85 -8.87 -28.57 -8.94
CA GLN A 85 -8.08 -29.72 -8.51
C GLN A 85 -6.88 -29.98 -9.43
N VAL A 86 -7.01 -29.72 -10.73
CA VAL A 86 -5.87 -29.81 -11.66
C VAL A 86 -4.87 -28.69 -11.42
N LEU A 87 -5.33 -27.44 -11.19
CA LEU A 87 -4.42 -26.33 -10.83
C LEU A 87 -3.62 -26.65 -9.56
N LEU A 88 -4.28 -27.20 -8.54
CA LEU A 88 -3.62 -27.65 -7.31
C LEU A 88 -2.59 -28.75 -7.57
N LYS A 89 -2.92 -29.76 -8.39
CA LYS A 89 -1.96 -30.81 -8.77
C LYS A 89 -0.76 -30.26 -9.54
N LEU A 90 -0.95 -29.28 -10.42
CA LEU A 90 0.15 -28.63 -11.13
C LEU A 90 1.07 -27.93 -10.14
N LYS A 91 0.50 -27.17 -9.20
CA LYS A 91 1.23 -26.54 -8.10
C LYS A 91 2.00 -27.57 -7.26
N ASP A 92 1.35 -28.67 -6.84
CA ASP A 92 1.98 -29.73 -6.02
C ASP A 92 3.12 -30.45 -6.76
N ASN A 93 3.10 -30.45 -8.09
CA ASN A 93 4.17 -30.95 -8.95
C ASN A 93 5.23 -29.87 -9.27
N ASN A 94 5.34 -28.82 -8.44
CA ASN A 94 6.28 -27.71 -8.60
C ASN A 94 6.17 -26.97 -9.94
N VAL A 95 4.96 -26.79 -10.46
CA VAL A 95 4.67 -25.91 -11.60
C VAL A 95 4.05 -24.62 -11.07
N PRO A 96 4.85 -23.58 -10.75
CA PRO A 96 4.36 -22.37 -10.10
C PRO A 96 3.66 -21.41 -11.05
N ILE A 97 3.86 -21.56 -12.36
CA ILE A 97 3.31 -20.71 -13.42
C ILE A 97 3.01 -21.57 -14.64
N SER A 98 1.95 -21.24 -15.38
CA SER A 98 1.59 -21.89 -16.64
C SER A 98 1.09 -20.86 -17.65
N SER A 99 1.16 -21.19 -18.94
CA SER A 99 0.53 -20.36 -19.94
C SER A 99 -0.98 -20.56 -19.93
N THR A 100 -1.73 -19.48 -20.13
CA THR A 100 -3.20 -19.52 -20.19
C THR A 100 -3.66 -20.46 -21.29
N ASN A 101 -2.98 -20.48 -22.44
CA ASN A 101 -3.28 -21.41 -23.53
C ASN A 101 -3.12 -22.90 -23.15
N ALA A 102 -2.16 -23.25 -22.29
CA ALA A 102 -2.03 -24.62 -21.81
C ALA A 102 -3.21 -24.98 -20.88
N LEU A 103 -3.59 -24.05 -20.00
CA LEU A 103 -4.71 -24.23 -19.09
C LEU A 103 -6.06 -24.32 -19.82
N LEU A 104 -6.27 -23.54 -20.89
CA LEU A 104 -7.45 -23.65 -21.75
C LEU A 104 -7.58 -25.06 -22.36
N LYS A 105 -6.48 -25.64 -22.84
CA LYS A 105 -6.47 -27.00 -23.39
C LYS A 105 -6.80 -28.05 -22.32
N ILE A 106 -6.27 -27.88 -21.11
CA ILE A 106 -6.56 -28.75 -19.96
C ILE A 106 -8.05 -28.68 -19.60
N ALA A 107 -8.61 -27.47 -19.53
CA ALA A 107 -10.00 -27.25 -19.17
C ALA A 107 -10.99 -27.87 -20.17
N LYS A 108 -10.62 -27.89 -21.47
CA LYS A 108 -11.39 -28.54 -22.54
C LYS A 108 -11.28 -30.07 -22.56
N HIS A 109 -10.42 -30.67 -21.74
CA HIS A 109 -10.33 -32.13 -21.66
C HIS A 109 -11.65 -32.71 -21.17
N LYS A 110 -12.05 -33.87 -21.72
CA LYS A 110 -13.34 -34.55 -21.43
C LYS A 110 -13.65 -34.78 -19.93
N ASP A 111 -12.60 -34.84 -19.10
CA ASP A 111 -12.76 -35.08 -17.66
C ASP A 111 -13.15 -33.80 -16.89
N ILE A 112 -12.95 -32.61 -17.48
CA ILE A 112 -13.32 -31.30 -16.93
C ILE A 112 -14.48 -30.69 -17.74
N ASP A 113 -14.36 -30.72 -19.07
CA ASP A 113 -15.39 -30.34 -20.04
C ASP A 113 -15.85 -28.87 -19.96
N ILE A 114 -14.93 -27.92 -19.73
CA ILE A 114 -15.22 -26.49 -19.89
C ILE A 114 -14.99 -26.13 -21.37
N SER A 115 -16.08 -26.00 -22.13
CA SER A 115 -16.02 -25.84 -23.59
C SER A 115 -15.63 -24.44 -24.04
N GLU A 116 -16.08 -23.42 -23.30
CA GLU A 116 -15.92 -22.00 -23.65
C GLU A 116 -14.69 -21.39 -22.97
N ASP A 117 -13.81 -20.74 -23.74
CA ASP A 117 -12.60 -20.11 -23.20
C ASP A 117 -12.92 -19.03 -22.17
N ASN A 118 -14.02 -18.30 -22.37
CA ASN A 118 -14.46 -17.29 -21.43
C ASN A 118 -14.87 -17.87 -20.07
N GLU A 119 -15.44 -19.08 -20.04
CA GLU A 119 -15.78 -19.75 -18.77
C GLU A 119 -14.50 -20.14 -17.99
N VAL A 120 -13.46 -20.59 -18.70
CA VAL A 120 -12.16 -20.87 -18.07
C VAL A 120 -11.57 -19.60 -17.46
N LYS A 121 -11.60 -18.48 -18.18
CA LYS A 121 -11.13 -17.19 -17.67
C LYS A 121 -11.92 -16.72 -16.45
N GLN A 122 -13.24 -16.91 -16.44
CA GLN A 122 -14.08 -16.63 -15.27
C GLN A 122 -13.71 -17.52 -14.07
N CYS A 123 -13.45 -18.81 -14.29
CA CYS A 123 -12.96 -19.69 -13.23
C CYS A 123 -11.57 -19.26 -12.71
N LEU A 124 -10.66 -18.82 -13.59
CA LEU A 124 -9.35 -18.31 -13.19
C LEU A 124 -9.47 -17.00 -12.41
N GLN A 125 -10.36 -16.09 -12.82
CA GLN A 125 -10.67 -14.86 -12.09
C GLN A 125 -11.24 -15.18 -10.70
N TYR A 126 -12.17 -16.13 -10.60
CA TYR A 126 -12.67 -16.60 -9.31
C TYR A 126 -11.54 -17.13 -8.42
N CYS A 127 -10.61 -17.92 -8.97
CA CYS A 127 -9.45 -18.40 -8.23
C CYS A 127 -8.50 -17.26 -7.81
N HIS A 128 -8.36 -16.23 -8.64
CA HIS A 128 -7.59 -15.03 -8.33
C HIS A 128 -8.20 -14.25 -7.17
N ASP A 129 -9.51 -14.03 -7.18
CA ASP A 129 -10.24 -13.32 -6.13
C ASP A 129 -10.17 -14.07 -4.79
N MET A 130 -10.14 -15.41 -4.84
CA MET A 130 -9.91 -16.27 -3.67
C MET A 130 -8.43 -16.34 -3.23
N GLY A 131 -7.50 -15.77 -4.01
CA GLY A 131 -6.07 -15.77 -3.73
C GLY A 131 -5.38 -17.14 -3.89
N THR A 132 -5.99 -18.08 -4.61
CA THR A 132 -5.39 -19.40 -4.86
C THR A 132 -4.45 -19.39 -6.06
N VAL A 133 -4.65 -18.47 -7.01
CA VAL A 133 -3.78 -18.18 -8.15
C VAL A 133 -3.62 -16.68 -8.34
N VAL A 134 -2.71 -16.23 -9.20
CA VAL A 134 -2.66 -14.85 -9.68
C VAL A 134 -2.88 -14.84 -11.19
N TYR A 135 -3.94 -14.16 -11.62
CA TYR A 135 -4.36 -14.03 -13.01
C TYR A 135 -4.92 -12.64 -13.24
N PHE A 136 -4.58 -12.05 -14.37
CA PHE A 136 -5.16 -10.78 -14.83
C PHE A 136 -5.56 -10.95 -16.30
N ASP A 137 -6.83 -10.74 -16.63
CA ASP A 137 -7.29 -10.71 -18.02
C ASP A 137 -7.05 -9.31 -18.62
N GLU A 138 -5.77 -8.91 -18.65
CA GLU A 138 -5.28 -7.61 -19.10
C GLU A 138 -4.15 -7.81 -20.13
N GLU A 139 -3.94 -6.85 -21.02
CA GLU A 139 -2.84 -6.88 -22.00
C GLU A 139 -1.48 -7.04 -21.29
N ASN A 140 -0.57 -7.84 -21.87
CA ASN A 140 0.74 -8.22 -21.31
C ASN A 140 0.72 -9.13 -20.06
N LEU A 141 -0.47 -9.41 -19.49
CA LEU A 141 -0.62 -10.29 -18.33
C LEU A 141 -1.44 -11.55 -18.62
N ALA A 142 -2.40 -11.47 -19.56
CA ALA A 142 -3.37 -12.54 -19.83
C ALA A 142 -2.76 -13.85 -20.34
N ASP A 143 -1.52 -13.84 -20.82
CA ASP A 143 -0.86 -15.01 -21.41
C ASP A 143 -0.40 -16.05 -20.38
N HIS A 144 -0.27 -15.67 -19.11
CA HIS A 144 0.22 -16.53 -18.04
C HIS A 144 -0.66 -16.46 -16.79
N VAL A 145 -0.67 -17.56 -16.05
CA VAL A 145 -1.30 -17.69 -14.74
C VAL A 145 -0.25 -18.17 -13.77
N ILE A 146 -0.04 -17.42 -12.68
CA ILE A 146 0.79 -17.87 -11.57
C ILE A 146 -0.08 -18.78 -10.70
N LEU A 147 0.22 -20.07 -10.73
CA LEU A 147 -0.49 -21.13 -10.02
C LEU A 147 -0.13 -21.19 -8.53
N ASP A 148 1.05 -20.70 -8.16
CA ASP A 148 1.47 -20.60 -6.76
C ASP A 148 1.76 -19.15 -6.35
N PRO A 149 0.84 -18.45 -5.66
CA PRO A 149 1.08 -17.12 -5.14
C PRO A 149 2.32 -17.01 -4.24
N LYS A 150 2.73 -18.11 -3.57
CA LYS A 150 3.96 -18.13 -2.77
C LYS A 150 5.22 -17.97 -3.63
N TRP A 151 5.21 -18.50 -4.85
CA TRP A 151 6.31 -18.33 -5.80
C TRP A 151 6.48 -16.85 -6.19
N LEU A 152 5.39 -16.12 -6.43
CA LEU A 152 5.43 -14.67 -6.66
C LEU A 152 5.98 -13.92 -5.43
N ILE A 153 5.54 -14.29 -4.23
CA ILE A 153 6.06 -13.71 -2.98
C ILE A 153 7.57 -13.93 -2.86
N ASN A 154 8.07 -15.10 -3.22
CA ASN A 154 9.51 -15.37 -3.21
C ASN A 154 10.26 -14.49 -4.22
N ALA A 155 9.74 -14.29 -5.43
CA ALA A 155 10.33 -13.36 -6.40
C ALA A 155 10.39 -11.92 -5.85
N LEU A 156 9.32 -11.47 -5.17
CA LEU A 156 9.29 -10.17 -4.50
C LEU A 156 10.32 -10.07 -3.37
N ARG A 157 10.51 -11.15 -2.61
CA ARG A 157 11.49 -11.20 -1.52
C ARG A 157 12.91 -11.01 -2.03
N CYS A 158 13.26 -11.57 -3.19
CA CYS A 158 14.58 -11.34 -3.79
C CYS A 158 14.86 -9.84 -4.01
N LEU A 159 13.85 -9.05 -4.37
CA LEU A 159 14.00 -7.61 -4.63
C LEU A 159 14.06 -6.75 -3.35
N VAL A 160 13.52 -7.23 -2.22
CA VAL A 160 13.36 -6.43 -0.99
C VAL A 160 14.25 -6.89 0.16
N SER A 161 14.44 -8.20 0.30
CA SER A 161 14.94 -8.85 1.53
C SER A 161 16.31 -9.52 1.41
N ASP A 162 16.93 -9.56 0.23
CA ASP A 162 18.25 -10.20 0.00
C ASP A 162 19.45 -9.43 0.59
N LYS A 163 19.23 -8.75 1.73
CA LYS A 163 20.30 -8.27 2.60
C LYS A 163 21.09 -9.38 3.30
N ILE A 164 20.64 -10.65 3.22
CA ILE A 164 21.04 -11.66 4.21
C ILE A 164 22.29 -12.47 3.83
N ASP A 165 22.75 -12.43 2.58
CA ASP A 165 24.02 -13.08 2.20
C ASP A 165 24.99 -12.07 1.57
N ASN A 166 25.76 -11.39 2.43
CA ASN A 166 27.10 -10.73 2.35
C ASN A 166 27.78 -10.35 1.01
N VAL A 167 27.11 -10.45 -0.14
CA VAL A 167 27.69 -10.26 -1.49
C VAL A 167 26.99 -9.13 -2.26
N ILE A 168 25.71 -8.84 -1.96
CA ILE A 168 24.95 -7.78 -2.68
C ILE A 168 25.23 -6.37 -2.11
N GLU A 169 25.64 -6.25 -0.85
CA GLU A 169 25.94 -4.94 -0.24
C GLU A 169 27.07 -4.16 -0.94
N VAL A 170 27.79 -4.78 -1.89
CA VAL A 170 28.90 -4.16 -2.64
C VAL A 170 28.57 -3.93 -4.13
N SER A 171 27.32 -4.12 -4.55
CA SER A 171 26.90 -3.82 -5.93
C SER A 171 26.47 -2.36 -6.08
N ASP A 172 27.09 -1.63 -7.02
CA ASP A 172 26.70 -0.26 -7.41
C ASP A 172 25.20 -0.18 -7.77
N ASP A 173 24.62 -1.25 -8.34
CA ASP A 173 23.19 -1.31 -8.68
C ASP A 173 22.31 -1.37 -7.42
N TRP A 174 22.74 -2.06 -6.37
CA TRP A 174 21.99 -2.13 -5.10
C TRP A 174 22.04 -0.81 -4.34
N GLU A 175 23.20 -0.15 -4.33
CA GLU A 175 23.30 1.21 -3.81
C GLU A 175 22.40 2.16 -4.60
N THR A 176 22.38 2.05 -5.92
CA THR A 176 21.47 2.82 -6.79
C THR A 176 20.00 2.59 -6.43
N LEU A 177 19.57 1.35 -6.23
CA LEU A 177 18.21 1.01 -5.81
C LEU A 177 17.86 1.62 -4.45
N THR A 178 18.75 1.50 -3.46
CA THR A 178 18.48 1.97 -2.09
C THR A 178 18.56 3.49 -1.95
N ASP A 179 19.41 4.16 -2.75
CA ASP A 179 19.56 5.61 -2.72
C ASP A 179 18.48 6.33 -3.55
N THR A 180 18.14 5.80 -4.73
CA THR A 180 17.29 6.48 -5.72
C THR A 180 15.96 5.78 -6.00
N GLY A 181 15.82 4.51 -5.61
CA GLY A 181 14.70 3.65 -6.01
C GLY A 181 14.84 3.01 -7.37
N GLN A 182 15.85 3.38 -8.16
CA GLN A 182 16.00 2.87 -9.52
C GLN A 182 16.39 1.40 -9.48
N LEU A 183 15.54 0.57 -10.08
CA LEU A 183 15.75 -0.86 -10.20
C LEU A 183 16.31 -1.16 -11.60
N THR A 184 17.58 -1.57 -11.67
CA THR A 184 18.23 -1.87 -12.94
C THR A 184 17.91 -3.30 -13.39
N ASP A 185 17.82 -3.52 -14.70
CA ASP A 185 17.57 -4.87 -15.25
C ASP A 185 18.68 -5.85 -14.87
N ALA A 186 19.93 -5.36 -14.80
CA ALA A 186 21.08 -6.12 -14.35
C ALA A 186 20.91 -6.63 -12.91
N LEU A 187 20.41 -5.78 -12.01
CA LEU A 187 20.13 -6.18 -10.63
C LEU A 187 19.00 -7.20 -10.54
N ILE A 188 17.90 -7.01 -11.27
CA ILE A 188 16.80 -7.99 -11.29
C ILE A 188 17.33 -9.36 -11.74
N SER A 189 18.05 -9.39 -12.86
CA SER A 189 18.63 -10.62 -13.38
C SER A 189 19.64 -11.25 -12.42
N LEU A 190 20.46 -10.44 -11.73
CA LEU A 190 21.39 -10.94 -10.73
C LEU A 190 20.66 -11.61 -9.56
N LEU A 191 19.61 -10.96 -9.03
CA LEU A 191 18.83 -11.45 -7.90
C LEU A 191 18.02 -12.71 -8.28
N PHE A 192 17.36 -12.69 -9.44
CA PHE A 192 16.55 -13.82 -9.91
C PHE A 192 17.38 -15.06 -10.23
N LYS A 193 18.65 -14.90 -10.65
CA LYS A 193 19.58 -16.02 -10.91
C LYS A 193 20.13 -16.67 -9.65
N LYS A 194 19.93 -16.10 -8.46
CA LYS A 194 20.34 -16.72 -7.19
C LYS A 194 19.49 -17.93 -6.82
N GLU A 195 18.25 -17.96 -7.30
CA GLU A 195 17.28 -19.03 -7.06
C GLU A 195 16.94 -19.74 -8.39
N PRO A 196 17.92 -20.40 -9.04
CA PRO A 196 17.75 -20.95 -10.40
C PRO A 196 16.64 -22.00 -10.48
N GLU A 197 16.42 -22.76 -9.41
CA GLU A 197 15.32 -23.74 -9.30
C GLU A 197 13.93 -23.10 -9.33
N LEU A 198 13.81 -21.82 -8.96
CA LEU A 198 12.55 -21.08 -9.03
C LEU A 198 12.29 -20.46 -10.40
N LYS A 199 13.26 -20.47 -11.33
CA LYS A 199 13.09 -20.01 -12.73
C LYS A 199 12.52 -18.60 -12.88
N PHE A 200 12.84 -17.70 -11.95
CA PHE A 200 12.38 -16.32 -12.01
C PHE A 200 12.90 -15.59 -13.25
N GLU A 201 14.17 -15.83 -13.62
CA GLU A 201 14.78 -15.19 -14.79
C GLU A 201 14.06 -15.54 -16.10
N GLU A 202 13.66 -16.80 -16.28
CA GLU A 202 12.89 -17.26 -17.45
C GLU A 202 11.52 -16.56 -17.56
N ASN A 203 10.96 -16.17 -16.42
CA ASN A 203 9.64 -15.53 -16.32
C ASN A 203 9.73 -14.03 -15.98
N LYS A 204 10.92 -13.42 -16.10
CA LYS A 204 11.21 -12.06 -15.64
C LYS A 204 10.26 -11.02 -16.19
N ALA A 205 9.98 -11.06 -17.50
CA ALA A 205 9.10 -10.10 -18.16
C ALA A 205 7.69 -10.11 -17.57
N HIS A 206 7.10 -11.30 -17.39
CA HIS A 206 5.77 -11.43 -16.81
C HIS A 206 5.75 -11.03 -15.33
N LEU A 207 6.77 -11.43 -14.55
CA LEU A 207 6.91 -11.01 -13.15
C LEU A 207 6.97 -9.49 -13.00
N ILE A 208 7.72 -8.79 -13.87
CA ILE A 208 7.80 -7.33 -13.86
C ILE A 208 6.42 -6.71 -14.12
N GLU A 209 5.67 -7.20 -15.11
CA GLU A 209 4.33 -6.69 -15.38
C GLU A 209 3.36 -6.94 -14.22
N VAL A 210 3.43 -8.12 -13.58
CA VAL A 210 2.64 -8.41 -12.37
C VAL A 210 3.00 -7.45 -11.24
N MET A 211 4.29 -7.19 -11.01
CA MET A 211 4.76 -6.25 -9.99
C MET A 211 4.36 -4.80 -10.29
N LYS A 212 4.30 -4.41 -11.57
CA LYS A 212 3.75 -3.12 -12.00
C LYS A 212 2.25 -3.01 -11.74
N ARG A 213 1.52 -4.10 -11.96
CA ARG A 213 0.08 -4.18 -11.71
C ARG A 213 -0.28 -4.06 -10.22
N PHE A 214 0.63 -4.47 -9.34
CA PHE A 214 0.54 -4.28 -7.89
C PHE A 214 1.14 -2.95 -7.39
N ASP A 215 1.58 -2.04 -8.27
CA ASP A 215 2.26 -0.78 -7.96
C ASP A 215 3.53 -0.93 -7.08
N ILE A 216 4.16 -2.11 -7.13
CA ILE A 216 5.44 -2.37 -6.44
C ILE A 216 6.59 -1.78 -7.24
N ILE A 217 6.52 -1.95 -8.56
CA ILE A 217 7.44 -1.37 -9.54
C ILE A 217 6.67 -0.36 -10.40
N VAL A 218 7.32 0.72 -10.78
CA VAL A 218 6.73 1.73 -11.67
C VAL A 218 7.75 2.24 -12.68
N ASN A 219 7.30 2.55 -13.89
CA ASN A 219 8.10 3.29 -14.87
C ASN A 219 7.94 4.78 -14.65
N LEU A 220 9.03 5.56 -14.72
CA LEU A 220 8.88 7.01 -14.79
C LEU A 220 8.14 7.39 -16.08
N LYS A 221 7.34 8.44 -16.02
CA LYS A 221 6.65 8.97 -17.20
C LYS A 221 7.66 9.24 -18.33
N LYS A 222 7.44 8.65 -19.50
CA LYS A 222 8.32 8.75 -20.70
C LYS A 222 9.71 8.11 -20.54
N SER A 223 9.91 7.19 -19.60
CA SER A 223 11.14 6.42 -19.44
C SER A 223 10.84 4.93 -19.32
N THR A 224 11.78 4.09 -19.78
CA THR A 224 11.74 2.63 -19.54
C THR A 224 12.37 2.24 -18.21
N ALA A 225 13.00 3.19 -17.50
CA ALA A 225 13.60 2.93 -16.19
C ALA A 225 12.55 2.50 -15.17
N LEU A 226 12.85 1.44 -14.41
CA LEU A 226 12.00 0.89 -13.36
C LEU A 226 12.39 1.49 -12.02
N TYR A 227 11.39 1.77 -11.19
CA TYR A 227 11.54 2.33 -9.86
C TYR A 227 10.73 1.53 -8.84
N MET A 228 11.26 1.37 -7.62
CA MET A 228 10.58 0.76 -6.48
C MET A 228 10.40 1.80 -5.36
N PRO A 229 9.24 2.47 -5.27
CA PRO A 229 9.01 3.54 -4.28
C PRO A 229 9.31 3.15 -2.83
N CYS A 230 9.01 1.90 -2.46
CA CYS A 230 9.24 1.39 -1.11
C CYS A 230 10.71 1.22 -0.74
N MET A 231 11.61 1.10 -1.72
CA MET A 231 13.05 0.89 -1.51
C MET A 231 13.83 2.19 -1.42
N ILE A 232 13.26 3.31 -1.87
CA ILE A 232 13.89 4.63 -1.85
C ILE A 232 14.30 5.00 -0.42
N LYS A 233 15.42 5.69 -0.28
CA LYS A 233 15.85 6.27 0.99
C LYS A 233 14.79 7.21 1.56
N SER A 234 14.76 7.27 2.88
CA SER A 234 13.98 8.27 3.60
C SER A 234 14.80 9.55 3.74
N CYS A 235 14.14 10.71 3.71
CA CYS A 235 14.73 12.02 3.95
C CYS A 235 13.68 12.87 4.65
N SER A 236 14.09 13.70 5.60
CA SER A 236 13.13 14.59 6.26
C SER A 236 12.64 15.65 5.30
N PHE A 237 11.39 16.08 5.43
CA PHE A 237 10.84 17.12 4.57
C PHE A 237 11.66 18.41 4.60
N SER A 238 12.16 18.81 5.78
CA SER A 238 13.00 20.01 5.91
C SER A 238 14.31 19.93 5.12
N GLU A 239 14.93 18.75 5.04
CA GLU A 239 16.15 18.52 4.23
C GLU A 239 15.85 18.55 2.74
N VAL A 240 14.69 18.01 2.32
CA VAL A 240 14.24 18.10 0.93
C VAL A 240 13.99 19.56 0.57
N GLN A 241 13.25 20.30 1.39
CA GLN A 241 12.93 21.71 1.13
C GLN A 241 14.18 22.60 1.00
N LYS A 242 15.24 22.34 1.79
CA LYS A 242 16.52 23.07 1.68
C LYS A 242 17.20 22.93 0.31
N GLN A 243 16.90 21.87 -0.43
CA GLN A 243 17.51 21.64 -1.75
C GLN A 243 16.86 22.47 -2.85
N PHE A 244 15.63 22.93 -2.62
CA PHE A 244 14.88 23.74 -3.56
C PHE A 244 15.13 25.23 -3.33
N GLY A 245 15.51 25.65 -2.12
CA GLY A 245 15.84 27.05 -1.84
C GLY A 245 17.21 27.49 -2.38
N ASP A 246 17.23 28.61 -3.10
CA ASP A 246 18.37 29.53 -3.08
C ASP A 246 18.03 30.66 -2.11
N GLU A 247 18.96 31.08 -1.26
CA GLU A 247 18.75 32.19 -0.31
C GLU A 247 18.27 33.49 -0.99
N ASN A 248 18.43 33.59 -2.32
CA ASN A 248 18.14 34.76 -3.13
C ASN A 248 16.87 34.66 -4.02
N GLN A 249 16.17 33.52 -4.06
CA GLN A 249 14.92 33.37 -4.84
C GLN A 249 13.89 32.50 -4.09
N PRO A 250 12.97 33.10 -3.32
CA PRO A 250 11.93 32.34 -2.63
C PRO A 250 10.87 31.84 -3.62
N PHE A 251 10.46 30.58 -3.45
CA PHE A 251 9.30 30.01 -4.14
C PHE A 251 8.02 30.42 -3.42
N TYR A 252 6.98 30.73 -4.18
CA TYR A 252 5.63 30.86 -3.66
C TYR A 252 5.10 29.46 -3.37
N LYS A 253 4.42 29.31 -2.24
CA LYS A 253 3.89 28.02 -1.78
C LYS A 253 2.43 28.18 -1.45
N THR A 254 1.61 27.23 -1.85
CA THR A 254 0.22 27.16 -1.39
C THR A 254 0.16 26.79 0.10
N SER A 255 -1.01 26.92 0.71
CA SER A 255 -1.32 26.17 1.93
C SER A 255 -1.17 24.66 1.70
N TRP A 256 -1.04 23.89 2.78
CA TRP A 256 -1.12 22.44 2.69
C TRP A 256 -2.56 21.98 2.65
N LEU A 257 -2.88 21.09 1.71
CA LEU A 257 -4.07 20.25 1.75
C LEU A 257 -3.69 18.92 2.43
N CYS A 258 -4.40 18.54 3.48
CA CYS A 258 -4.13 17.34 4.25
C CYS A 258 -5.35 16.41 4.26
N LEU A 259 -5.15 15.16 3.84
CA LEU A 259 -6.11 14.08 4.07
C LEU A 259 -5.71 13.40 5.37
N GLU A 260 -6.43 13.68 6.45
CA GLU A 260 -6.18 13.11 7.76
C GLU A 260 -6.98 11.82 7.93
N PHE A 261 -6.29 10.69 7.92
CA PHE A 261 -6.86 9.36 8.03
C PHE A 261 -7.00 8.96 9.50
N LYS A 262 -8.03 8.18 9.79
CA LYS A 262 -8.13 7.47 11.08
C LYS A 262 -7.02 6.42 11.25
N PHE A 263 -6.72 5.75 10.15
CA PHE A 263 -5.64 4.79 10.00
C PHE A 263 -5.18 4.83 8.54
N LEU A 264 -3.90 5.10 8.33
CA LEU A 264 -3.26 5.03 7.02
C LEU A 264 -2.49 3.70 6.92
N PRO A 265 -2.88 2.76 6.04
CA PRO A 265 -2.11 1.53 5.85
C PRO A 265 -0.68 1.83 5.35
N PRO A 266 0.37 1.14 5.85
CA PRO A 266 1.76 1.48 5.51
C PRO A 266 2.10 1.45 4.00
N ALA A 267 1.45 0.58 3.23
CA ALA A 267 1.68 0.50 1.78
C ALA A 267 0.83 1.50 0.97
N PHE A 268 -0.15 2.16 1.59
CA PHE A 268 -1.13 2.99 0.90
C PHE A 268 -0.48 4.18 0.18
N PHE A 269 0.53 4.78 0.80
CA PHE A 269 1.27 5.88 0.19
C PHE A 269 2.07 5.45 -1.04
N ASN A 270 2.62 4.23 -1.07
CA ASN A 270 3.35 3.73 -2.23
C ASN A 270 2.46 3.66 -3.48
N HIS A 271 1.19 3.25 -3.34
CA HIS A 271 0.22 3.28 -4.44
C HIS A 271 -0.03 4.71 -4.96
N ILE A 272 -0.11 5.69 -4.05
CA ILE A 272 -0.31 7.10 -4.41
C ILE A 272 0.91 7.65 -5.14
N ILE A 273 2.12 7.39 -4.63
CA ILE A 273 3.36 7.80 -5.29
C ILE A 273 3.50 7.13 -6.65
N ALA A 274 3.26 5.83 -6.76
CA ALA A 274 3.29 5.12 -8.04
C ALA A 274 2.27 5.71 -9.03
N TRP A 275 1.08 6.07 -8.57
CA TRP A 275 0.08 6.76 -9.39
C TRP A 275 0.59 8.13 -9.87
N TYR A 276 1.14 8.98 -9.00
CA TYR A 276 1.71 10.26 -9.40
C TYR A 276 2.90 10.11 -10.37
N ILE A 277 3.77 9.12 -10.18
CA ILE A 277 4.90 8.82 -11.09
C ILE A 277 4.39 8.48 -12.50
N LYS A 278 3.27 7.76 -12.61
CA LYS A 278 2.63 7.43 -13.91
C LYS A 278 2.04 8.69 -14.57
N GLN A 279 1.53 9.63 -13.78
CA GLN A 279 0.81 10.80 -14.27
C GLN A 279 1.67 12.02 -14.54
N TYR A 280 2.77 12.23 -13.81
CA TYR A 280 3.58 13.45 -13.87
C TYR A 280 5.06 13.14 -14.07
N GLN A 281 5.80 14.14 -14.55
CA GLN A 281 7.26 14.06 -14.55
C GLN A 281 7.75 14.26 -13.13
N VAL A 282 8.67 13.40 -12.69
CA VAL A 282 9.32 13.56 -11.40
C VAL A 282 10.32 14.69 -11.49
N HIS A 283 10.27 15.62 -10.54
CA HIS A 283 11.18 16.76 -10.54
C HIS A 283 12.63 16.30 -10.36
N VAL A 284 13.56 16.96 -11.03
CA VAL A 284 14.99 16.64 -10.97
C VAL A 284 15.72 17.70 -10.16
N ILE A 285 16.29 17.27 -9.03
CA ILE A 285 17.14 18.10 -8.17
C ILE A 285 18.58 18.04 -8.71
N ILE A 286 19.23 19.19 -8.72
CA ILE A 286 20.66 19.30 -9.01
C ILE A 286 21.40 19.44 -7.68
N ASP A 287 22.23 18.48 -7.34
CA ASP A 287 23.10 18.55 -6.18
C ASP A 287 24.15 19.66 -6.41
N LYS A 288 24.16 20.67 -5.54
CA LYS A 288 25.01 21.85 -5.69
C LYS A 288 26.51 21.52 -5.54
N VAL A 289 26.88 20.42 -4.87
CA VAL A 289 28.27 20.06 -4.55
C VAL A 289 28.91 19.31 -5.72
N ASN A 290 28.27 18.25 -6.21
CA ASN A 290 28.81 17.38 -7.26
C ASN A 290 28.18 17.61 -8.65
N ARG A 291 27.18 18.52 -8.75
CA ARG A 291 26.39 18.79 -9.97
C ARG A 291 25.68 17.56 -10.54
N SER A 292 25.51 16.52 -9.73
CA SER A 292 24.73 15.34 -10.12
C SER A 292 23.24 15.69 -10.17
N LYS A 293 22.52 15.00 -11.06
CA LYS A 293 21.07 15.09 -11.17
C LYS A 293 20.46 13.90 -10.47
N ARG A 294 19.43 14.14 -9.67
CA ARG A 294 18.66 13.09 -9.02
C ARG A 294 17.19 13.40 -9.02
N ASN A 295 16.38 12.35 -9.04
CA ASN A 295 14.94 12.49 -8.90
C ASN A 295 14.57 12.90 -7.48
N ALA A 296 13.60 13.81 -7.36
CA ALA A 296 13.01 14.28 -6.13
C ALA A 296 12.00 13.27 -5.55
N LEU A 297 12.41 12.02 -5.43
CA LEU A 297 11.63 10.95 -4.82
C LEU A 297 12.34 10.45 -3.57
N TYR A 298 11.55 10.25 -2.54
CA TYR A 298 11.92 9.69 -1.25
C TYR A 298 10.79 8.81 -0.76
N ARG A 299 11.06 7.93 0.20
CA ARG A 299 10.05 6.97 0.70
C ARG A 299 8.71 7.60 1.11
N GLN A 300 8.74 8.82 1.65
CA GLN A 300 7.58 9.55 2.17
C GLN A 300 7.31 10.86 1.42
N ILE A 301 8.04 11.14 0.34
CA ILE A 301 7.98 12.43 -0.35
C ILE A 301 8.15 12.21 -1.85
N GLY A 302 7.23 12.70 -2.66
CA GLY A 302 7.40 12.83 -4.11
C GLY A 302 7.19 14.26 -4.56
N ILE A 303 8.05 14.74 -5.45
CA ILE A 303 7.93 16.07 -6.06
C ILE A 303 7.82 15.90 -7.57
N PHE A 304 6.78 16.51 -8.15
CA PHE A 304 6.38 16.30 -9.53
C PHE A 304 6.19 17.63 -10.25
N ASP A 305 6.69 17.74 -11.48
CA ASP A 305 6.51 18.92 -12.31
C ASP A 305 5.07 18.97 -12.86
N LEU A 306 4.37 20.06 -12.57
CA LEU A 306 3.03 20.35 -13.07
C LEU A 306 3.05 21.03 -14.45
N ASP A 307 4.20 21.61 -14.83
CA ASP A 307 4.39 22.29 -16.09
C ASP A 307 5.70 21.90 -16.79
N LEU A 308 5.82 22.21 -18.08
CA LEU A 308 7.04 21.91 -18.86
C LEU A 308 8.21 22.84 -18.52
N SER A 309 7.94 23.99 -17.90
CA SER A 309 8.99 24.92 -17.45
C SER A 309 9.62 24.54 -16.11
N CYS A 310 9.12 23.49 -15.45
CA CYS A 310 9.54 23.07 -14.11
C CYS A 310 9.48 24.23 -13.11
N CYS A 311 8.55 25.16 -13.29
CA CYS A 311 8.34 26.30 -12.40
C CYS A 311 7.30 25.98 -11.32
N GLU A 312 6.31 25.16 -11.69
CA GLU A 312 5.25 24.69 -10.78
C GLU A 312 5.51 23.21 -10.43
N GLN A 313 5.73 22.92 -9.15
CA GLN A 313 5.92 21.56 -8.66
C GLN A 313 4.86 21.19 -7.62
N LEU A 314 4.26 20.01 -7.77
CA LEU A 314 3.44 19.38 -6.76
C LEU A 314 4.32 18.58 -5.80
N VAL A 315 4.20 18.87 -4.52
CA VAL A 315 4.82 18.13 -3.43
C VAL A 315 3.77 17.28 -2.75
N VAL A 316 4.04 15.97 -2.65
CA VAL A 316 3.17 14.98 -2.02
C VAL A 316 3.96 14.31 -0.89
N CYS A 317 3.44 14.37 0.33
CA CYS A 317 4.11 13.87 1.52
C CYS A 317 3.23 12.92 2.33
N GLU A 318 3.86 11.92 2.95
CA GLU A 318 3.28 11.09 4.00
C GLU A 318 3.74 11.59 5.37
N GLY A 319 2.80 11.64 6.32
CA GLY A 319 3.08 11.82 7.74
C GLY A 319 2.25 10.86 8.59
N PRO A 320 2.26 11.00 9.92
CA PRO A 320 1.49 10.14 10.83
C PRO A 320 -0.02 10.18 10.54
N ASN A 321 -0.52 9.13 9.87
CA ASN A 321 -1.90 9.03 9.36
C ASN A 321 -2.35 10.21 8.47
N VAL A 322 -1.44 10.85 7.75
CA VAL A 322 -1.78 11.98 6.89
C VAL A 322 -1.08 11.87 5.54
N ILE A 323 -1.80 12.23 4.49
CA ILE A 323 -1.21 12.51 3.18
C ILE A 323 -1.42 14.00 2.90
N ALA A 324 -0.33 14.70 2.63
CA ALA A 324 -0.31 16.15 2.51
C ALA A 324 0.20 16.59 1.14
N LEU A 325 -0.47 17.56 0.54
CA LEU A 325 -0.15 18.14 -0.76
C LEU A 325 0.18 19.62 -0.59
N GLN A 326 1.19 20.10 -1.32
CA GLN A 326 1.52 21.52 -1.46
C GLN A 326 2.00 21.78 -2.88
N VAL A 327 1.67 22.92 -3.46
CA VAL A 327 2.24 23.36 -4.73
C VAL A 327 3.27 24.44 -4.47
N TRP A 328 4.44 24.27 -5.08
CA TRP A 328 5.53 25.24 -5.12
C TRP A 328 5.54 25.89 -6.51
N ASP A 329 5.60 27.21 -6.58
CA ASP A 329 5.70 27.97 -7.83
C ASP A 329 6.82 29.00 -7.72
N SER A 330 7.79 28.94 -8.62
CA SER A 330 8.83 29.96 -8.73
C SER A 330 8.29 31.29 -9.30
N ARG A 331 7.09 31.26 -9.89
CA ARG A 331 6.37 32.41 -10.39
C ARG A 331 5.25 32.74 -9.41
N LYS A 332 4.92 34.02 -9.25
CA LYS A 332 3.73 34.39 -8.50
C LYS A 332 2.50 34.08 -9.35
N SER A 333 1.71 33.09 -8.93
CA SER A 333 0.51 32.64 -9.64
C SER A 333 -0.69 32.62 -8.71
N ASN A 334 -1.85 33.05 -9.21
CA ASN A 334 -3.13 32.96 -8.51
C ASN A 334 -3.95 31.74 -8.98
N LYS A 335 -3.29 30.73 -9.56
CA LYS A 335 -3.96 29.50 -9.99
C LYS A 335 -4.51 28.73 -8.81
N THR A 336 -5.56 27.97 -9.08
CA THR A 336 -6.14 27.00 -8.16
C THR A 336 -5.83 25.60 -8.66
N TYR A 337 -5.72 24.66 -7.74
CA TYR A 337 -5.28 23.29 -7.96
C TYR A 337 -6.33 22.26 -7.51
N GLY A 338 -7.62 22.64 -7.48
CA GLY A 338 -8.70 21.73 -7.08
C GLY A 338 -8.86 20.49 -7.96
N ASP A 339 -8.33 20.50 -9.18
CA ASP A 339 -8.27 19.30 -10.03
C ASP A 339 -7.31 18.24 -9.47
N LEU A 340 -6.22 18.66 -8.80
CA LEU A 340 -5.29 17.74 -8.13
C LEU A 340 -5.95 17.08 -6.92
N GLU A 341 -6.68 17.87 -6.13
CA GLU A 341 -7.49 17.38 -5.01
C GLU A 341 -8.53 16.35 -5.50
N THR A 342 -9.32 16.72 -6.51
CA THR A 342 -10.37 15.86 -7.07
C THR A 342 -9.81 14.55 -7.62
N SER A 343 -8.66 14.61 -8.30
CA SER A 343 -8.00 13.43 -8.87
C SER A 343 -7.48 12.50 -7.77
N LEU A 344 -6.89 13.06 -6.70
CA LEU A 344 -6.46 12.28 -5.54
C LEU A 344 -7.64 11.59 -4.86
N TYR A 345 -8.77 12.27 -4.64
CA TYR A 345 -9.96 11.66 -4.04
C TYR A 345 -10.51 10.51 -4.86
N LYS A 346 -10.60 10.70 -6.18
CA LYS A 346 -11.02 9.63 -7.08
C LYS A 346 -10.09 8.41 -6.97
N PHE A 347 -8.77 8.64 -6.88
CA PHE A 347 -7.80 7.56 -6.75
C PHE A 347 -7.87 6.86 -5.38
N VAL A 348 -7.98 7.61 -4.28
CA VAL A 348 -8.19 7.06 -2.93
C VAL A 348 -9.44 6.20 -2.87
N GLU A 349 -10.56 6.66 -3.44
CA GLU A 349 -11.80 5.86 -3.52
C GLU A 349 -11.66 4.62 -4.40
N THR A 350 -10.85 4.71 -5.46
CA THR A 350 -10.54 3.54 -6.30
C THR A 350 -9.75 2.49 -5.51
N LEU A 351 -8.69 2.89 -4.79
CA LEU A 351 -7.94 1.98 -3.92
C LEU A 351 -8.81 1.40 -2.81
N ARG A 352 -9.66 2.23 -2.20
CA ARG A 352 -10.58 1.82 -1.14
C ARG A 352 -11.50 0.70 -1.60
N LYS A 353 -12.10 0.84 -2.80
CA LYS A 353 -12.97 -0.17 -3.40
C LYS A 353 -12.18 -1.42 -3.82
N HIS A 354 -11.05 -1.22 -4.50
CA HIS A 354 -10.25 -2.32 -5.04
C HIS A 354 -9.76 -3.28 -3.95
N TYR A 355 -9.26 -2.75 -2.83
CA TYR A 355 -8.74 -3.55 -1.72
C TYR A 355 -9.75 -3.76 -0.58
N ASN A 356 -11.02 -3.38 -0.78
CA ASN A 356 -12.07 -3.40 0.24
C ASN A 356 -11.61 -2.80 1.59
N LEU A 357 -10.88 -1.69 1.54
CA LEU A 357 -10.28 -1.08 2.72
C LEU A 357 -11.34 -0.29 3.49
N ASN A 358 -11.43 -0.56 4.79
CA ASN A 358 -12.22 0.28 5.69
C ASN A 358 -11.38 1.47 6.18
N ILE A 359 -11.09 2.40 5.26
CA ILE A 359 -10.41 3.66 5.55
C ILE A 359 -11.40 4.82 5.51
N SER A 360 -11.17 5.81 6.38
CA SER A 360 -11.88 7.09 6.34
C SER A 360 -10.91 8.20 6.67
N TYR A 361 -11.17 9.36 6.08
CA TYR A 361 -10.35 10.55 6.21
C TYR A 361 -11.19 11.81 6.26
N THR A 362 -10.59 12.89 6.73
CA THR A 362 -11.15 14.24 6.70
C THR A 362 -10.17 15.20 6.08
N ASN A 363 -10.71 16.19 5.36
CA ASN A 363 -9.90 17.28 4.82
C ASN A 363 -9.55 18.25 5.93
N ALA A 364 -8.26 18.56 6.00
CA ALA A 364 -7.73 19.57 6.86
C ALA A 364 -6.66 20.39 6.12
N PHE A 365 -6.34 21.55 6.67
CA PHE A 365 -5.42 22.49 6.05
C PHE A 365 -4.40 22.97 7.07
N THR A 366 -3.22 23.31 6.58
CA THR A 366 -2.24 24.11 7.31
C THR A 366 -1.82 25.29 6.45
N CYS A 367 -1.36 26.37 7.08
CA CYS A 367 -0.83 27.50 6.34
C CYS A 367 0.46 27.12 5.61
N THR A 368 0.89 27.97 4.69
CA THR A 368 2.04 27.77 3.80
C THR A 368 3.33 27.29 4.49
N ASP A 369 3.65 27.85 5.65
CA ASP A 369 4.85 27.51 6.43
C ASP A 369 4.53 26.67 7.69
N GLY A 370 3.33 26.11 7.76
CA GLY A 370 2.92 25.22 8.85
C GLY A 370 3.43 23.79 8.65
N ASP A 371 3.71 23.11 9.75
CA ASP A 371 4.05 21.69 9.78
C ASP A 371 2.78 20.84 9.66
N PHE A 372 2.58 20.22 8.50
CA PHE A 372 1.45 19.35 8.22
C PHE A 372 1.37 18.13 9.14
N THR A 373 2.43 17.80 9.88
CA THR A 373 2.45 16.66 10.82
C THR A 373 1.89 17.02 12.21
N ILE A 374 1.88 18.31 12.58
CA ILE A 374 1.54 18.76 13.95
C ILE A 374 0.13 19.32 14.03
N ASN A 375 -0.13 20.50 13.42
CA ASN A 375 -1.40 21.20 13.56
C ASN A 375 -2.11 21.31 12.22
N ARG A 376 -3.27 20.66 12.11
CA ARG A 376 -4.17 20.78 10.97
C ARG A 376 -5.51 21.32 11.41
N LYS A 377 -6.19 22.01 10.49
CA LYS A 377 -7.51 22.62 10.74
C LYS A 377 -8.48 22.12 9.70
N THR A 378 -9.55 21.47 10.16
CA THR A 378 -10.65 21.08 9.28
C THR A 378 -11.43 22.32 8.86
N ILE A 379 -12.26 22.19 7.82
CA ILE A 379 -13.17 23.28 7.41
C ILE A 379 -14.07 23.72 8.57
N LYS A 380 -14.43 22.80 9.48
CA LYS A 380 -15.23 23.12 10.68
C LYS A 380 -14.48 23.95 11.72
N ASP A 381 -13.16 23.91 11.70
CA ASP A 381 -12.30 24.73 12.58
C ASP A 381 -12.04 26.12 11.99
N LEU A 382 -12.26 26.29 10.68
CA LEU A 382 -12.03 27.51 9.92
C LEU A 382 -13.34 28.31 9.72
N THR A 383 -14.08 28.53 10.82
CA THR A 383 -15.39 29.20 10.79
C THR A 383 -15.31 30.73 10.75
N THR A 384 -14.15 31.30 11.09
CA THR A 384 -13.89 32.74 11.09
C THR A 384 -13.18 33.14 9.80
N VAL A 385 -13.22 34.44 9.46
CA VAL A 385 -12.47 34.96 8.29
C VAL A 385 -10.96 34.83 8.50
N ASP A 386 -10.53 34.98 9.76
CA ASP A 386 -9.12 34.95 10.16
C ASP A 386 -8.79 33.69 10.96
N TYR A 387 -7.61 33.14 10.72
CA TYR A 387 -7.03 32.00 11.42
C TYR A 387 -5.67 32.37 12.02
N ARG A 388 -5.49 32.17 13.33
CA ARG A 388 -4.18 32.38 13.98
C ARG A 388 -3.39 31.08 14.02
N CYS A 389 -2.27 31.03 13.31
CA CYS A 389 -1.35 29.90 13.35
C CYS A 389 -0.54 29.91 14.65
N SER A 390 -0.57 28.81 15.41
CA SER A 390 0.18 28.67 16.67
C SER A 390 1.68 28.50 16.47
N GLU A 391 2.11 27.97 15.32
CA GLU A 391 3.51 27.59 15.08
C GLU A 391 4.41 28.78 14.85
N HIS A 392 3.95 29.76 14.06
CA HIS A 392 4.70 30.97 13.76
C HIS A 392 3.96 32.26 14.14
N LYS A 393 2.89 32.14 14.94
CA LYS A 393 2.17 33.23 15.62
C LYS A 393 1.60 34.33 14.71
N THR A 394 1.37 34.06 13.43
CA THR A 394 0.74 35.00 12.49
C THR A 394 -0.75 34.71 12.30
N ILE A 395 -1.47 35.74 11.82
CA ILE A 395 -2.87 35.62 11.40
C ILE A 395 -2.89 35.47 9.88
N HIS A 396 -3.68 34.53 9.39
CA HIS A 396 -3.91 34.24 7.97
C HIS A 396 -5.39 34.41 7.64
N LEU A 397 -5.71 34.79 6.40
CA LEU A 397 -7.08 34.70 5.93
C LEU A 397 -7.41 33.23 5.65
N VAL A 398 -8.58 32.76 6.08
CA VAL A 398 -9.04 31.39 5.79
C VAL A 398 -9.14 31.13 4.30
N ALA A 399 -9.47 32.17 3.52
CA ALA A 399 -9.47 32.13 2.06
C ALA A 399 -8.11 31.72 1.48
N ASP A 400 -6.99 32.17 2.06
CA ASP A 400 -5.64 31.83 1.60
C ASP A 400 -5.30 30.35 1.86
N LEU A 401 -5.96 29.73 2.84
CA LEU A 401 -5.81 28.30 3.12
C LEU A 401 -6.63 27.43 2.16
N ILE A 402 -7.84 27.86 1.81
CA ILE A 402 -8.80 27.01 1.08
C ILE A 402 -8.76 27.27 -0.43
N ASN A 403 -8.72 28.54 -0.87
CA ASN A 403 -8.86 28.92 -2.28
C ASN A 403 -7.87 28.22 -3.22
N PRO A 404 -6.57 28.02 -2.86
CA PRO A 404 -5.64 27.32 -3.73
C PRO A 404 -6.08 25.90 -4.08
N TRP A 405 -6.94 25.26 -3.27
CA TRP A 405 -7.41 23.90 -3.45
C TRP A 405 -8.84 23.83 -3.97
N THR A 406 -9.54 24.96 -4.15
CA THR A 406 -10.88 24.94 -4.72
C THR A 406 -10.84 24.74 -6.24
N VAL A 407 -11.84 24.06 -6.80
CA VAL A 407 -12.00 23.98 -8.27
C VAL A 407 -12.35 25.38 -8.79
N SER A 408 -11.60 25.86 -9.77
CA SER A 408 -11.91 27.14 -10.42
C SER A 408 -13.31 27.08 -11.02
N LYS A 409 -14.19 28.02 -10.67
CA LYS A 409 -15.51 28.17 -11.30
C LYS A 409 -15.43 28.71 -12.75
N GLN A 410 -14.24 28.84 -13.33
CA GLN A 410 -14.07 29.36 -14.68
C GLN A 410 -13.91 28.21 -15.69
N LEU A 411 -14.88 28.19 -16.63
CA LEU A 411 -14.99 27.42 -17.87
C LEU A 411 -15.76 26.08 -17.79
N LEU A 412 -17.09 26.21 -17.68
CA LEU A 412 -18.01 25.40 -18.49
C LEU A 412 -18.07 25.97 -19.91
#